data_AF-A0A9E0U0G1-F1
#
_entry.id   AF-A0A9E0U0G1-F1
#
_cell.length_a   1.000
_cell.length_b   1.000
_cell.length_c   1.000
_cell.angle_alpha   90.00
_cell.angle_beta   90.00
_cell.angle_gamma   90.00
#
_symmetry.space_group_name_H-M   'P 1'
#
loop_
_entity.id
_entity.type
_entity.pdbx_description
1 polymer ?
#
loop_
_entity_poly.entity_id
_entity_poly.type
_entity_poly.pdbx_seq_one_letter_code
_entity_poly.pdbx_strand_id
1 'polypeptide(L)'
;MSSNTSPIVDTLSSLANSDIQRIAARMAQEVFTATFRQSVGAEAAQAGKAMAEIESRCANWCSAGGSDDARALRLALLISGLDQWGLAYSQAFNVSAIPALSALIGALRSRLDTRSDARFQWFFNQIDQVEADAIDFKVELRRGIHLALWHAMAACETESDANAIIQALGSMFLALNERMSELGWRLVADALANIQVRLLDDPAASAVAQEGTRQLFESLRRSLPQERYQTILAHSAQVVLAWQQSKRSAQPES
;
A
#
# COMPACT_ATOMS: atom_id res chain seq x y z
N MET A 1 -26.47 -16.66 11.05
CA MET A 1 -26.81 -15.51 10.18
C MET A 1 -25.97 -15.63 8.93
N SER A 2 -26.58 -16.00 7.81
CA SER A 2 -25.90 -16.15 6.53
C SER A 2 -25.54 -14.76 6.00
N SER A 3 -24.25 -14.42 6.00
CA SER A 3 -23.74 -13.19 5.38
C SER A 3 -23.86 -13.33 3.87
N ASN A 4 -24.95 -12.81 3.32
CA ASN A 4 -25.17 -12.66 1.89
C ASN A 4 -24.14 -11.62 1.37
N THR A 5 -22.92 -12.09 1.15
CA THR A 5 -21.83 -11.26 0.65
C THR A 5 -21.91 -11.32 -0.87
N SER A 6 -22.49 -10.30 -1.49
CA SER A 6 -22.41 -10.13 -2.94
C SER A 6 -20.95 -10.27 -3.38
N PRO A 7 -20.66 -10.99 -4.48
CA PRO A 7 -19.29 -11.14 -4.95
C PRO A 7 -18.71 -9.76 -5.25
N ILE A 8 -17.46 -9.53 -4.85
CA ILE A 8 -16.72 -8.31 -5.24
C ILE A 8 -16.52 -8.39 -6.76
N VAL A 9 -17.05 -7.40 -7.49
CA VAL A 9 -16.87 -7.31 -8.94
C VAL A 9 -15.95 -6.15 -9.25
N ASP A 10 -14.75 -6.48 -9.71
CA ASP A 10 -13.78 -5.50 -10.23
C ASP A 10 -14.02 -5.29 -11.72
N THR A 11 -14.54 -4.12 -12.09
CA THR A 11 -14.91 -3.83 -13.48
C THR A 11 -13.69 -3.58 -14.37
N LEU A 12 -12.55 -3.22 -13.76
CA LEU A 12 -11.28 -2.96 -14.44
C LEU A 12 -10.47 -4.24 -14.71
N SER A 13 -10.88 -5.38 -14.14
CA SER A 13 -10.19 -6.67 -14.28
C SER A 13 -9.98 -7.14 -15.72
N SER A 14 -10.85 -6.71 -16.65
CA SER A 14 -10.72 -6.99 -18.09
C SER A 14 -9.56 -6.24 -18.76
N LEU A 15 -9.15 -5.09 -18.23
CA LEU A 15 -8.05 -4.26 -18.72
C LEU A 15 -6.76 -4.50 -17.93
N ALA A 16 -6.88 -4.77 -16.63
CA ALA A 16 -5.79 -5.15 -15.74
C ALA A 16 -6.25 -6.26 -14.79
N ASN A 17 -5.91 -7.51 -15.11
CA ASN A 17 -6.22 -8.64 -14.25
C ASN A 17 -5.48 -8.57 -12.90
N SER A 18 -5.83 -9.47 -11.98
CA SER A 18 -5.23 -9.57 -10.64
C SER A 18 -3.69 -9.50 -10.65
N ASP A 19 -3.03 -10.21 -11.58
CA ASP A 19 -1.56 -10.23 -11.62
C ASP A 19 -0.99 -8.87 -12.04
N ILE A 20 -1.57 -8.21 -13.05
CA ILE A 20 -1.16 -6.86 -13.46
C ILE A 20 -1.35 -5.86 -12.32
N GLN A 21 -2.47 -5.96 -11.59
CA GLN A 21 -2.76 -5.10 -10.45
C GLN A 21 -1.74 -5.26 -9.31
N ARG A 22 -1.40 -6.50 -8.95
CA ARG A 22 -0.37 -6.77 -7.93
C ARG A 22 1.01 -6.31 -8.39
N ILE A 23 1.34 -6.50 -9.66
CA ILE A 23 2.58 -5.97 -10.25
C ILE A 23 2.61 -4.44 -10.16
N ALA A 24 1.50 -3.76 -10.44
CA ALA A 24 1.42 -2.30 -10.35
C ALA A 24 1.71 -1.80 -8.93
N ALA A 25 1.16 -2.45 -7.90
CA ALA A 25 1.40 -2.11 -6.50
C ALA A 25 2.88 -2.31 -6.10
N ARG A 26 3.49 -3.44 -6.47
CA ARG A 26 4.91 -3.71 -6.23
C ARG A 26 5.82 -2.74 -6.98
N MET A 27 5.48 -2.44 -8.24
CA MET A 27 6.21 -1.47 -9.03
C MET A 27 6.17 -0.08 -8.40
N ALA A 28 5.00 0.36 -7.90
CA ALA A 28 4.90 1.64 -7.19
C ALA A 28 5.79 1.66 -5.94
N GLN A 29 5.82 0.59 -5.16
CA GLN A 29 6.72 0.47 -4.00
C GLN A 29 8.20 0.54 -4.39
N GLU A 30 8.61 -0.23 -5.40
CA GLU A 30 10.00 -0.28 -5.87
C GLU A 30 10.45 1.08 -6.42
N VAL A 31 9.61 1.72 -7.24
CA VAL A 31 9.87 3.04 -7.82
C VAL A 31 9.93 4.11 -6.73
N PHE A 32 9.00 4.09 -5.78
CA PHE A 32 9.01 5.01 -4.64
C PHE A 32 10.31 4.84 -3.83
N THR A 33 10.65 3.60 -3.45
CA THR A 33 11.85 3.30 -2.66
C THR A 33 13.13 3.76 -3.36
N ALA A 34 13.24 3.49 -4.67
CA ALA A 34 14.38 3.92 -5.46
C ALA A 34 14.48 5.45 -5.53
N THR A 35 13.36 6.13 -5.82
CA THR A 35 13.28 7.59 -5.92
C THR A 35 13.59 8.28 -4.59
N PHE A 36 13.05 7.74 -3.50
CA PHE A 36 13.32 8.24 -2.15
C PHE A 36 14.80 8.11 -1.79
N ARG A 37 15.42 6.96 -2.08
CA ARG A 37 16.86 6.75 -1.85
C ARG A 37 17.74 7.74 -2.61
N GLN A 38 17.40 8.03 -3.87
CA GLN A 38 18.13 9.03 -4.66
C GLN A 38 18.03 10.44 -4.04
N SER A 39 16.91 10.74 -3.38
CA SER A 39 16.68 12.05 -2.75
C SER A 39 17.50 12.27 -1.47
N VAL A 40 18.00 11.21 -0.83
CA VAL A 40 18.63 11.28 0.50
C VAL A 40 20.15 11.07 0.46
N GLY A 41 20.74 10.55 -0.62
CA GLY A 41 22.16 10.15 -0.57
C GLY A 41 22.95 10.02 -1.87
N ALA A 42 22.45 10.46 -3.02
CA ALA A 42 23.19 10.33 -4.29
C ALA A 42 23.92 11.61 -4.71
N GLU A 43 25.12 11.48 -5.28
CA GLU A 43 25.78 12.57 -6.00
C GLU A 43 24.92 13.00 -7.19
N ALA A 44 24.83 14.31 -7.45
CA ALA A 44 23.85 14.89 -8.37
C ALA A 44 23.88 14.27 -9.79
N ALA A 45 25.06 13.97 -10.33
CA ALA A 45 25.19 13.36 -11.67
C ALA A 45 24.69 11.91 -11.70
N GLN A 46 24.97 11.13 -10.65
CA GLN A 46 24.52 9.74 -10.54
C GLN A 46 23.02 9.65 -10.25
N ALA A 47 22.50 10.60 -9.47
CA ALA A 47 21.07 10.76 -9.21
C ALA A 47 20.30 11.01 -10.52
N GLY A 48 20.80 11.89 -11.39
CA GLY A 48 20.15 12.19 -12.67
C GLY A 48 20.02 10.96 -13.58
N LYS A 49 21.09 10.16 -13.71
CA LYS A 49 21.06 8.92 -14.51
C LYS A 49 20.09 7.89 -13.92
N ALA A 50 20.14 7.67 -12.61
CA ALA A 50 19.24 6.72 -11.94
C ALA A 50 17.77 7.12 -12.09
N MET A 51 17.46 8.42 -11.99
CA MET A 51 16.10 8.91 -12.19
C MET A 51 15.60 8.72 -13.62
N ALA A 52 16.46 8.92 -14.63
CA ALA A 52 16.10 8.66 -16.03
C ALA A 52 15.82 7.16 -16.30
N GLU A 53 16.59 6.26 -15.68
CA GLU A 53 16.35 4.81 -15.76
C GLU A 53 15.02 4.42 -15.10
N ILE A 54 14.69 5.01 -13.95
CA ILE A 54 13.41 4.82 -13.27
C ILE A 54 12.25 5.30 -14.15
N GLU A 55 12.35 6.50 -14.72
CA GLU A 55 11.33 7.06 -15.62
C GLU A 55 11.10 6.14 -16.83
N SER A 56 12.18 5.73 -17.50
CA SER A 56 12.12 4.84 -18.66
C SER A 56 11.44 3.51 -18.32
N ARG A 57 11.77 2.90 -17.18
CA ARG A 57 11.13 1.67 -16.70
C ARG A 57 9.62 1.86 -16.49
N CYS A 58 9.22 2.97 -15.87
CA CYS A 58 7.81 3.32 -15.65
C CYS A 58 7.07 3.49 -16.98
N ALA A 59 7.62 4.26 -17.91
CA ALA A 59 7.04 4.50 -19.23
C ALA A 59 6.89 3.19 -20.03
N ASN A 60 7.92 2.35 -20.03
CA ASN A 60 7.92 1.06 -20.74
C ASN A 60 6.83 0.14 -20.20
N TRP A 61 6.71 0.00 -18.88
CA TRP A 61 5.68 -0.84 -18.27
C TRP A 61 4.26 -0.36 -18.56
N CYS A 62 4.04 0.96 -18.51
CA CYS A 62 2.75 1.55 -18.88
C CYS A 62 2.42 1.30 -20.37
N SER A 63 3.39 1.48 -21.26
CA SER A 63 3.21 1.31 -22.70
C SER A 63 2.93 -0.15 -23.12
N ALA A 64 3.33 -1.12 -22.30
CA ALA A 64 3.10 -2.54 -22.53
C ALA A 64 1.63 -2.98 -22.32
N GLY A 65 0.70 -2.05 -22.07
CA GLY A 65 -0.74 -2.33 -22.14
C GLY A 65 -1.19 -2.65 -23.58
N GLY A 66 -2.07 -3.64 -23.74
CA GLY A 66 -2.52 -4.14 -25.04
C GLY A 66 -3.49 -3.23 -25.80
N SER A 67 -4.01 -2.19 -25.15
CA SER A 67 -4.90 -1.17 -25.72
C SER A 67 -4.59 0.19 -25.10
N ASP A 68 -5.10 1.27 -25.70
CA ASP A 68 -5.00 2.62 -25.12
C ASP A 68 -5.55 2.69 -23.69
N ASP A 69 -6.67 2.02 -23.45
CA ASP A 69 -7.34 1.99 -22.15
C ASP A 69 -6.53 1.18 -21.12
N ALA A 70 -5.95 0.05 -21.53
CA ALA A 70 -5.07 -0.73 -20.65
C ALA A 70 -3.78 0.04 -20.31
N ARG A 71 -3.21 0.82 -21.26
CA ARG A 71 -2.05 1.68 -21.01
C ARG A 71 -2.39 2.82 -20.05
N ALA A 72 -3.55 3.46 -20.24
CA ALA A 72 -4.05 4.51 -19.37
C ALA A 72 -4.33 3.98 -17.95
N LEU A 73 -4.96 2.80 -17.83
CA LEU A 73 -5.19 2.15 -16.54
C LEU A 73 -3.89 1.80 -15.82
N ARG A 74 -2.89 1.24 -16.52
CA ARG A 74 -1.57 0.98 -15.92
C ARG A 74 -0.94 2.26 -15.38
N LEU A 75 -0.96 3.34 -16.15
CA LEU A 75 -0.44 4.63 -15.69
C LEU A 75 -1.21 5.15 -14.47
N ALA A 76 -2.54 5.02 -14.47
CA ALA A 76 -3.38 5.40 -13.34
C ALA A 76 -3.04 4.61 -12.06
N LEU A 77 -2.88 3.28 -12.17
CA LEU A 77 -2.45 2.43 -11.06
C LEU A 77 -1.06 2.84 -10.53
N LEU A 78 -0.09 3.04 -11.43
CA LEU A 78 1.26 3.41 -11.03
C LEU A 78 1.30 4.77 -10.32
N ILE A 79 0.69 5.82 -10.91
CA ILE A 79 0.67 7.16 -10.31
C ILE A 79 -0.12 7.14 -8.99
N SER A 80 -1.27 6.45 -8.93
CA SER A 80 -2.05 6.32 -7.70
C SER A 80 -1.23 5.64 -6.59
N GLY A 81 -0.45 4.63 -6.93
CA GLY A 81 0.45 3.97 -5.99
C GLY A 81 1.57 4.90 -5.49
N LEU A 82 2.22 5.62 -6.41
CA LEU A 82 3.28 6.57 -6.09
C LEU A 82 2.80 7.71 -5.20
N ASP A 83 1.64 8.29 -5.51
CA ASP A 83 1.00 9.34 -4.69
C ASP A 83 0.72 8.84 -3.28
N GLN A 84 0.19 7.62 -3.14
CA GLN A 84 -0.13 7.05 -1.83
C GLN A 84 1.11 6.71 -1.01
N TRP A 85 2.18 6.20 -1.63
CA TRP A 85 3.47 6.02 -0.96
C TRP A 85 4.07 7.35 -0.51
N GLY A 86 4.06 8.36 -1.38
CA GLY A 86 4.52 9.71 -1.08
C GLY A 86 3.77 10.34 0.09
N LEU A 87 2.43 10.26 0.07
CA LEU A 87 1.57 10.77 1.14
C LEU A 87 1.86 10.06 2.47
N ALA A 88 1.96 8.73 2.46
CA ALA A 88 2.20 7.94 3.66
C ALA A 88 3.52 8.31 4.36
N TYR A 89 4.60 8.44 3.59
CA TYR A 89 5.90 8.84 4.13
C TYR A 89 5.93 10.31 4.55
N SER A 90 5.27 11.19 3.80
CA SER A 90 5.16 12.61 4.17
C SER A 90 4.45 12.76 5.53
N GLN A 91 3.39 12.00 5.77
CA GLN A 91 2.67 11.98 7.04
C GLN A 91 3.50 11.35 8.17
N ALA A 92 4.11 10.18 7.94
CA ALA A 92 4.83 9.45 8.98
C ALA A 92 6.13 10.14 9.43
N PHE A 93 6.82 10.83 8.52
CA PHE A 93 8.14 11.43 8.78
C PHE A 93 8.11 12.97 8.76
N ASN A 94 6.92 13.59 8.72
CA ASN A 94 6.73 15.03 8.66
C ASN A 94 7.54 15.72 7.53
N VAL A 95 7.59 15.06 6.37
CA VAL A 95 8.28 15.56 5.18
C VAL A 95 7.28 16.35 4.34
N SER A 96 7.57 17.63 4.05
CA SER A 96 6.64 18.50 3.31
C SER A 96 6.43 18.07 1.85
N ALA A 97 7.47 17.55 1.21
CA ALA A 97 7.41 17.05 -0.15
C ALA A 97 8.59 16.11 -0.45
N ILE A 98 8.42 15.27 -1.46
CA ILE A 98 9.50 14.46 -2.05
C ILE A 98 9.69 14.96 -3.49
N PRO A 99 10.58 15.95 -3.74
CA PRO A 99 10.68 16.62 -5.04
C PRO A 99 10.97 15.66 -6.20
N ALA A 100 11.84 14.68 -6.00
CA ALA A 100 12.16 13.69 -7.04
C ALA A 100 10.93 12.84 -7.44
N LEU A 101 10.06 12.52 -6.48
CA LEU A 101 8.80 11.81 -6.74
C LEU A 101 7.84 12.70 -7.54
N SER A 102 7.71 13.96 -7.14
CA SER A 102 6.86 14.94 -7.84
C SER A 102 7.34 15.17 -9.28
N ALA A 103 8.66 15.26 -9.48
CA ALA A 103 9.27 15.39 -10.80
C ALA A 103 9.02 14.16 -11.67
N LEU A 104 9.16 12.94 -11.11
CA LEU A 104 8.87 11.69 -11.82
C LEU A 104 7.40 11.61 -12.26
N ILE A 105 6.46 11.91 -11.37
CA ILE A 105 5.02 11.92 -11.70
C ILE A 105 4.74 12.97 -12.79
N GLY A 106 5.33 14.15 -12.67
CA GLY A 106 5.23 15.21 -13.68
C GLY A 106 5.74 14.76 -15.05
N ALA A 107 6.91 14.12 -15.12
CA ALA A 107 7.50 13.60 -16.34
C ALA A 107 6.64 12.51 -17.00
N LEU A 108 6.05 11.61 -16.20
CA LEU A 108 5.14 10.58 -16.72
C LEU A 108 3.87 11.20 -17.33
N ARG A 109 3.32 12.24 -16.71
CA ARG A 109 2.11 12.93 -17.19
C ARG A 109 2.37 13.85 -18.38
N SER A 110 3.53 14.50 -18.46
CA SER A 110 3.86 15.41 -19.57
C SER A 110 4.00 14.70 -20.93
N ARG A 111 4.06 13.37 -20.93
CA ARG A 111 4.12 12.53 -22.15
C ARG A 111 2.75 12.29 -22.79
N LEU A 112 1.67 12.63 -22.10
CA LEU A 112 0.31 12.38 -22.57
C LEU A 112 -0.15 13.49 -23.53
N ASP A 113 -0.76 13.09 -24.64
CA ASP A 113 -1.59 14.00 -25.43
C ASP A 113 -2.94 14.23 -24.73
N THR A 114 -3.74 15.17 -25.24
CA THR A 114 -5.04 15.54 -24.65
C THR A 114 -5.98 14.34 -24.47
N ARG A 115 -5.99 13.41 -25.43
CA ARG A 115 -6.89 12.24 -25.39
C ARG A 115 -6.41 11.22 -24.36
N SER A 116 -5.11 11.01 -24.28
CA SER A 116 -4.49 10.07 -23.33
C SER A 116 -4.57 10.59 -21.90
N ASP A 117 -4.42 11.91 -21.67
CA ASP A 117 -4.62 12.51 -20.35
C ASP A 117 -6.08 12.39 -19.90
N ALA A 118 -7.06 12.65 -20.78
CA ALA A 118 -8.47 12.47 -20.45
C ALA A 118 -8.82 11.02 -20.03
N ARG A 119 -8.27 10.02 -20.75
CA ARG A 119 -8.43 8.60 -20.38
C ARG A 119 -7.76 8.28 -19.05
N PHE A 120 -6.53 8.75 -18.85
CA PHE A 120 -5.81 8.59 -17.60
C PHE A 120 -6.61 9.17 -16.42
N GLN A 121 -7.14 10.39 -16.54
CA GLN A 121 -7.94 11.04 -15.52
C GLN A 121 -9.19 10.24 -15.18
N TRP A 122 -9.85 9.65 -16.19
CA TRP A 122 -11.00 8.78 -15.95
C TRP A 122 -10.61 7.59 -15.08
N PHE A 123 -9.60 6.81 -15.46
CA PHE A 123 -9.16 5.64 -14.67
C PHE A 123 -8.65 6.03 -13.28
N PHE A 124 -7.90 7.13 -13.17
CA PHE A 124 -7.37 7.62 -11.90
C PHE A 124 -8.50 7.94 -10.90
N ASN A 125 -9.57 8.57 -11.39
CA ASN A 125 -10.76 8.84 -10.59
C ASN A 125 -11.57 7.58 -10.29
N GLN A 126 -11.72 6.65 -11.25
CA GLN A 126 -12.46 5.40 -11.04
C GLN A 126 -11.84 4.54 -9.94
N ILE A 127 -10.51 4.43 -9.92
CA ILE A 127 -9.78 3.69 -8.87
C ILE A 127 -10.13 4.25 -7.48
N ASP A 128 -10.29 5.56 -7.33
CA ASP A 128 -10.62 6.17 -6.03
C ASP A 128 -12.12 6.06 -5.68
N GLN A 129 -13.00 6.24 -6.66
CA GLN A 129 -14.46 6.33 -6.45
C GLN A 129 -15.14 4.98 -6.28
N VAL A 130 -14.67 3.94 -6.98
CA VAL A 130 -15.29 2.61 -6.94
C VAL A 130 -14.43 1.70 -6.08
N GLU A 131 -14.91 1.36 -4.88
CA GLU A 131 -14.14 0.59 -3.90
C GLU A 131 -13.62 -0.74 -4.47
N ALA A 132 -14.45 -1.44 -5.25
CA ALA A 132 -14.18 -2.76 -5.82
C ALA A 132 -13.25 -2.74 -7.06
N ASP A 133 -13.11 -1.59 -7.72
CA ASP A 133 -12.25 -1.48 -8.89
C ASP A 133 -10.78 -1.49 -8.47
N ALA A 134 -9.98 -2.24 -9.22
CA ALA A 134 -8.57 -2.48 -8.92
C ALA A 134 -8.32 -3.00 -7.49
N ILE A 135 -9.17 -3.90 -7.01
CA ILE A 135 -9.16 -4.35 -5.61
C ILE A 135 -7.86 -5.06 -5.23
N ASP A 136 -7.30 -5.90 -6.10
CA ASP A 136 -6.04 -6.59 -5.84
C ASP A 136 -4.87 -5.59 -5.74
N PHE A 137 -4.90 -4.52 -6.53
CA PHE A 137 -3.93 -3.42 -6.44
C PHE A 137 -4.06 -2.71 -5.10
N LYS A 138 -5.27 -2.35 -4.67
CA LYS A 138 -5.51 -1.66 -3.39
C LYS A 138 -5.08 -2.50 -2.20
N VAL A 139 -5.42 -3.80 -2.19
CA VAL A 139 -5.01 -4.74 -1.15
C VAL A 139 -3.49 -4.79 -1.05
N GLU A 140 -2.80 -5.05 -2.17
CA GLU A 140 -1.34 -5.18 -2.20
C GLU A 140 -0.64 -3.85 -1.82
N LEU A 141 -1.14 -2.72 -2.33
CA LEU A 141 -0.61 -1.39 -2.05
C LEU A 141 -0.76 -1.03 -0.56
N ARG A 142 -1.95 -1.22 0.02
CA ARG A 142 -2.20 -0.92 1.43
C ARG A 142 -1.36 -1.84 2.31
N ARG A 143 -1.27 -3.12 2.02
CA ARG A 143 -0.41 -4.03 2.77
C ARG A 143 1.05 -3.58 2.73
N GLY A 144 1.58 -3.24 1.54
CA GLY A 144 2.95 -2.77 1.37
C GLY A 144 3.25 -1.52 2.19
N ILE A 145 2.40 -0.50 2.08
CA ILE A 145 2.58 0.78 2.80
C ILE A 145 2.55 0.58 4.32
N HIS A 146 1.52 -0.09 4.84
CA HIS A 146 1.38 -0.25 6.29
C HIS A 146 2.49 -1.14 6.87
N LEU A 147 2.93 -2.18 6.17
CA LEU A 147 4.07 -2.99 6.60
C LEU A 147 5.37 -2.21 6.59
N ALA A 148 5.64 -1.39 5.56
CA ALA A 148 6.85 -0.58 5.51
C ALA A 148 6.91 0.42 6.66
N LEU A 149 5.80 1.10 6.96
CA LEU A 149 5.70 1.99 8.12
C LEU A 149 5.81 1.24 9.44
N TRP A 150 5.20 0.06 9.56
CA TRP A 150 5.35 -0.78 10.75
C TRP A 150 6.81 -1.21 10.96
N HIS A 151 7.52 -1.59 9.89
CA HIS A 151 8.95 -1.90 9.96
C HIS A 151 9.79 -0.68 10.35
N ALA A 152 9.46 0.50 9.83
CA ALA A 152 10.15 1.73 10.22
C ALA A 152 9.94 2.04 11.72
N MET A 153 8.72 1.90 12.22
CA MET A 153 8.40 2.00 13.65
C MET A 153 9.18 0.97 14.49
N ALA A 154 9.19 -0.30 14.06
CA ALA A 154 9.88 -1.37 14.77
C ALA A 154 11.41 -1.18 14.83
N ALA A 155 11.98 -0.44 13.87
CA ALA A 155 13.40 -0.10 13.80
C ALA A 155 13.77 1.16 14.61
N CYS A 156 12.81 1.87 15.20
CA CYS A 156 13.10 3.01 16.08
C CYS A 156 13.82 2.55 17.36
N GLU A 157 14.75 3.38 17.85
CA GLU A 157 15.50 3.10 19.07
C GLU A 157 14.65 3.33 20.34
N THR A 158 13.73 4.30 20.28
CA THR A 158 12.86 4.66 21.40
C THR A 158 11.38 4.67 21.02
N GLU A 159 10.51 4.48 22.01
CA GLU A 159 9.06 4.65 21.85
C GLU A 159 8.69 6.07 21.39
N SER A 160 9.45 7.08 21.83
CA SER A 160 9.24 8.47 21.43
C SER A 160 9.39 8.66 19.93
N ASP A 161 10.41 8.03 19.33
CA ASP A 161 10.65 8.11 17.88
C ASP A 161 9.58 7.35 17.09
N ALA A 162 9.09 6.24 17.65
CA ALA A 162 8.05 5.42 17.05
C ALA A 162 6.67 6.08 17.05
N ASN A 163 6.39 6.99 17.99
CA ASN A 163 5.04 7.56 18.21
C ASN A 163 4.47 8.25 16.96
N ALA A 164 5.26 9.03 16.24
CA ALA A 164 4.79 9.70 15.02
C ALA A 164 4.34 8.70 13.95
N ILE A 165 5.09 7.60 13.80
CA ILE A 165 4.79 6.54 12.83
C ILE A 165 3.55 5.74 13.26
N ILE A 166 3.39 5.45 14.55
CA ILE A 166 2.19 4.77 15.09
C ILE A 166 0.94 5.62 14.86
N GLN A 167 1.02 6.93 15.11
CA GLN A 167 -0.09 7.86 14.88
C GLN A 167 -0.46 7.93 13.39
N ALA A 168 0.53 8.00 12.50
CA ALA A 168 0.31 7.96 11.06
C ALA A 168 -0.35 6.64 10.63
N LEU A 169 0.20 5.49 11.05
CA LEU A 169 -0.37 4.16 10.79
C LEU A 169 -1.84 4.06 11.23
N GLY A 170 -2.12 4.43 12.49
CA GLY A 170 -3.48 4.40 13.02
C GLY A 170 -4.44 5.28 12.22
N SER A 171 -4.02 6.51 11.91
CA SER A 171 -4.83 7.46 11.13
C SER A 171 -5.10 6.95 9.71
N MET A 172 -4.12 6.29 9.08
CA MET A 172 -4.28 5.71 7.75
C MET A 172 -5.26 4.54 7.74
N PHE A 173 -5.26 3.68 8.76
CA PHE A 173 -6.25 2.62 8.89
C PHE A 173 -7.66 3.17 9.09
N LEU A 174 -7.83 4.19 9.91
CA LEU A 174 -9.13 4.84 10.15
C LEU A 174 -9.64 5.49 8.86
N ALA A 175 -8.80 6.29 8.20
CA ALA A 175 -9.14 6.94 6.94
C ALA A 175 -9.49 5.92 5.83
N LEU A 176 -8.79 4.78 5.78
CA LEU A 176 -9.11 3.72 4.83
C LEU A 176 -10.49 3.10 5.10
N ASN A 177 -10.81 2.81 6.36
CA ASN A 177 -12.11 2.28 6.75
C ASN A 177 -13.24 3.28 6.51
N GLU A 178 -12.99 4.58 6.69
CA GLU A 178 -13.97 5.64 6.45
C GLU A 178 -14.21 5.92 4.96
N ARG A 179 -13.14 6.00 4.16
CA ARG A 179 -13.24 6.27 2.71
C ARG A 179 -13.77 5.09 1.91
N MET A 180 -13.55 3.87 2.39
CA MET A 180 -14.04 2.64 1.78
C MET A 180 -15.00 1.93 2.76
N SER A 181 -16.24 2.39 2.80
CA SER A 181 -17.27 1.94 3.75
C SER A 181 -17.66 0.46 3.59
N GLU A 182 -17.56 -0.08 2.37
CA GLU A 182 -17.96 -1.46 2.07
C GLU A 182 -16.79 -2.44 2.22
N LEU A 183 -15.62 -2.09 1.67
CA LEU A 183 -14.46 -2.98 1.52
C LEU A 183 -13.25 -2.54 2.36
N GLY A 184 -13.17 -1.29 2.81
CA GLY A 184 -12.00 -0.75 3.51
C GLY A 184 -11.60 -1.54 4.74
N TRP A 185 -12.58 -1.96 5.53
CA TRP A 185 -12.37 -2.80 6.72
C TRP A 185 -11.66 -4.14 6.40
N ARG A 186 -11.86 -4.70 5.20
CA ARG A 186 -11.17 -5.94 4.77
C ARG A 186 -9.70 -5.68 4.49
N LEU A 187 -9.38 -4.54 3.90
CA LEU A 187 -7.98 -4.13 3.63
C LEU A 187 -7.27 -3.80 4.95
N VAL A 188 -7.96 -3.18 5.91
CA VAL A 188 -7.45 -3.00 7.28
C VAL A 188 -7.18 -4.36 7.93
N ALA A 189 -8.13 -5.30 7.87
CA ALA A 189 -7.95 -6.64 8.43
C ALA A 189 -6.78 -7.41 7.80
N ASP A 190 -6.62 -7.34 6.47
CA ASP A 190 -5.49 -7.97 5.76
C ASP A 190 -4.14 -7.38 6.21
N ALA A 191 -4.03 -6.06 6.30
CA ALA A 191 -2.80 -5.40 6.74
C ALA A 191 -2.46 -5.72 8.21
N LEU A 192 -3.46 -5.70 9.10
CA LEU A 192 -3.26 -6.09 10.51
C LEU A 192 -2.85 -7.55 10.65
N ALA A 193 -3.42 -8.46 9.84
CA ALA A 193 -3.03 -9.86 9.85
C ALA A 193 -1.56 -10.03 9.48
N ASN A 194 -1.10 -9.31 8.46
CA ASN A 194 0.30 -9.35 8.03
C ASN A 194 1.24 -8.75 9.08
N ILE A 195 0.85 -7.68 9.77
CA ILE A 195 1.60 -7.13 10.92
C ILE A 195 1.71 -8.18 12.03
N GLN A 196 0.61 -8.84 12.39
CA GLN A 196 0.58 -9.89 13.41
C GLN A 196 1.47 -11.07 13.02
N VAL A 197 1.39 -11.53 11.76
CA VAL A 197 2.26 -12.59 11.23
C VAL A 197 3.73 -12.20 11.36
N ARG A 198 4.11 -10.97 10.97
CA ARG A 198 5.51 -10.52 11.08
C ARG A 198 6.00 -10.46 12.53
N LEU A 199 5.17 -9.98 13.45
CA LEU A 199 5.50 -9.96 14.87
C LEU A 199 5.66 -11.38 15.45
N LEU A 200 4.85 -12.34 15.01
CA LEU A 200 4.92 -13.74 15.46
C LEU A 200 6.04 -14.54 14.81
N ASP A 201 6.44 -14.17 13.59
CA ASP A 201 7.51 -14.82 12.84
C ASP A 201 8.91 -14.41 13.34
N ASP A 202 9.02 -13.25 13.98
CA ASP A 202 10.26 -12.73 14.55
C ASP A 202 10.31 -12.91 16.09
N PRO A 203 10.94 -13.99 16.60
CA PRO A 203 11.09 -14.20 18.04
C PRO A 203 11.99 -13.17 18.71
N ALA A 204 12.75 -12.38 17.94
CA ALA A 204 13.63 -11.32 18.42
C ALA A 204 13.01 -9.92 18.24
N ALA A 205 11.69 -9.83 17.99
CA ALA A 205 11.00 -8.57 17.85
C ALA A 205 11.25 -7.64 19.05
N SER A 206 11.69 -6.41 18.75
CA SER A 206 12.07 -5.40 19.74
C SER A 206 10.91 -5.03 20.67
N ALA A 207 11.24 -4.51 21.87
CA ALA A 207 10.22 -3.98 22.78
C ALA A 207 9.38 -2.88 22.12
N VAL A 208 10.01 -2.03 21.30
CA VAL A 208 9.34 -0.99 20.50
C VAL A 208 8.37 -1.60 19.50
N ALA A 209 8.73 -2.70 18.82
CA ALA A 209 7.83 -3.38 17.89
C ALA A 209 6.58 -3.94 18.60
N GLN A 210 6.77 -4.58 19.77
CA GLN A 210 5.67 -5.14 20.56
C GLN A 210 4.75 -4.05 21.11
N GLU A 211 5.34 -3.03 21.73
CA GLU A 211 4.61 -1.93 22.36
C GLU A 211 3.91 -1.05 21.31
N GLY A 212 4.59 -0.68 20.23
CA GLY A 212 3.98 0.09 19.15
C GLY A 212 2.82 -0.64 18.46
N THR A 213 2.94 -1.96 18.29
CA THR A 213 1.82 -2.79 17.79
C THR A 213 0.67 -2.80 18.79
N ARG A 214 0.94 -2.95 20.10
CA ARG A 214 -0.12 -2.89 21.13
C ARG A 214 -0.85 -1.55 21.11
N GLN A 215 -0.12 -0.44 21.08
CA GLN A 215 -0.69 0.91 21.02
C GLN A 215 -1.55 1.13 19.76
N LEU A 216 -1.09 0.62 18.62
CA LEU A 216 -1.86 0.67 17.37
C LEU A 216 -3.23 -0.01 17.53
N PHE A 217 -3.27 -1.26 18.02
CA PHE A 217 -4.53 -1.98 18.23
C PHE A 217 -5.43 -1.31 19.27
N GLU A 218 -4.85 -0.78 20.35
CA GLU A 218 -5.60 -0.02 21.36
C GLU A 218 -6.19 1.29 20.81
N SER A 219 -5.46 1.98 19.93
CA SER A 219 -5.94 3.17 19.24
C SER A 219 -7.12 2.85 18.32
N LEU A 220 -7.00 1.78 17.51
CA LEU A 220 -8.06 1.32 16.63
C LEU A 220 -9.30 0.90 17.41
N ARG A 221 -9.14 0.18 18.53
CA ARG A 221 -10.24 -0.21 19.41
C ARG A 221 -11.00 1.00 19.97
N ARG A 222 -10.29 2.08 20.31
CA ARG A 222 -10.90 3.30 20.87
C ARG A 222 -11.61 4.14 19.80
N SER A 223 -11.15 4.07 18.56
CA SER A 223 -11.59 4.96 17.48
C SER A 223 -12.68 4.35 16.60
N LEU A 224 -12.72 3.01 16.46
CA LEU A 224 -13.71 2.33 15.63
C LEU A 224 -14.96 1.94 16.43
N PRO A 225 -16.14 1.87 15.78
CA PRO A 225 -17.31 1.21 16.36
C PRO A 225 -16.97 -0.22 16.79
N GLN A 226 -17.44 -0.64 17.96
CA GLN A 226 -17.07 -1.93 18.57
C GLN A 226 -17.30 -3.13 17.63
N GLU A 227 -18.46 -3.19 16.98
CA GLU A 227 -18.80 -4.25 16.02
C GLU A 227 -17.85 -4.27 14.82
N ARG A 228 -17.47 -3.09 14.31
CA ARG A 228 -16.52 -2.95 13.20
C ARG A 228 -15.14 -3.46 13.60
N TYR A 229 -14.65 -3.05 14.77
CA TYR A 229 -13.37 -3.50 15.30
C TYR A 229 -13.34 -5.02 15.50
N GLN A 230 -14.41 -5.60 16.07
CA GLN A 230 -14.53 -7.05 16.24
C GLN A 230 -14.53 -7.80 14.91
N THR A 231 -15.22 -7.28 13.90
CA THR A 231 -15.24 -7.86 12.55
C THR A 231 -13.85 -7.86 11.91
N ILE A 232 -13.13 -6.74 12.00
CA ILE A 232 -11.74 -6.62 11.51
C ILE A 232 -10.84 -7.64 12.21
N LEU A 233 -10.91 -7.73 13.54
CA LEU A 233 -10.09 -8.67 14.32
C LEU A 233 -10.41 -10.13 13.99
N ALA A 234 -11.68 -10.49 13.85
CA ALA A 234 -12.08 -11.86 13.52
C ALA A 234 -11.51 -12.29 12.16
N HIS A 235 -11.59 -11.41 11.15
CA HIS A 235 -11.01 -11.68 9.83
C HIS A 235 -9.47 -11.73 9.88
N SER A 236 -8.84 -10.81 10.62
CA SER A 236 -7.38 -10.80 10.79
C SER A 236 -6.88 -12.11 11.43
N ALA A 237 -7.56 -12.56 12.48
CA ALA A 237 -7.22 -13.78 13.21
C ALA A 237 -7.34 -15.04 12.35
N GLN A 238 -8.32 -15.12 11.44
CA GLN A 238 -8.46 -16.27 10.52
C GLN A 238 -7.22 -16.42 9.62
N VAL A 239 -6.68 -15.32 9.11
CA VAL A 239 -5.47 -15.33 8.27
C VAL A 239 -4.25 -15.77 9.09
N VAL A 240 -4.09 -15.25 10.32
CA VAL A 240 -2.99 -15.64 11.22
C VAL A 240 -3.06 -17.13 11.57
N LEU A 241 -4.26 -17.66 11.86
CA LEU A 241 -4.46 -19.08 12.16
C LEU A 241 -4.12 -19.98 10.96
N ALA A 242 -4.56 -19.60 9.75
CA ALA A 242 -4.23 -20.33 8.53
C ALA A 242 -2.71 -20.36 8.28
N TRP A 243 -2.02 -19.25 8.51
CA TRP A 243 -0.55 -19.18 8.43
C TRP A 243 0.12 -20.10 9.47
N GLN A 244 -0.32 -20.08 10.74
CA GLN A 244 0.24 -20.96 11.78
C GLN A 244 0.06 -22.44 11.45
N GLN A 245 -1.11 -22.82 10.92
CA GLN A 245 -1.39 -24.19 10.49
C GLN A 245 -0.45 -24.61 9.35
N SER A 246 -0.27 -23.76 8.34
CA SER A 246 0.67 -24.00 7.24
C SER A 246 2.11 -24.16 7.73
N LYS A 247 2.55 -23.34 8.69
CA LYS A 247 3.90 -23.44 9.28
C LYS A 247 4.13 -24.78 10.00
N ARG A 248 3.14 -25.26 10.76
CA ARG A 248 3.20 -26.57 11.43
C ARG A 248 3.23 -27.72 10.44
N SER A 249 2.43 -27.66 9.37
CA SER A 249 2.44 -28.68 8.32
C SER A 249 3.76 -28.71 7.52
N ALA A 250 4.49 -27.60 7.46
CA ALA A 250 5.78 -27.49 6.79
C ALA A 250 6.99 -27.92 7.65
N GLN A 251 6.80 -28.13 8.96
CA GLN A 251 7.81 -28.70 9.86
C GLN A 251 7.47 -30.19 10.10
N PRO A 252 7.98 -31.13 9.28
CA PRO A 252 7.83 -32.55 9.60
C PRO A 252 8.56 -32.86 10.91
N GLU A 253 7.91 -33.60 11.80
CA GLU A 253 8.48 -34.11 13.04
C GLU A 253 9.83 -34.79 12.74
N SER A 254 10.91 -34.24 13.30
CA SER A 254 12.25 -34.81 13.29
C SER A 254 12.46 -35.74 14.47
#